data_AF-A0A957LKE9-F1
#
_entry.id   AF-A0A957LKE9-F1
#
_cell.length_a   1.000
_cell.length_b   1.000
_cell.length_c   1.000
_cell.angle_alpha   90.00
_cell.angle_beta   90.00
_cell.angle_gamma   90.00
#
_symmetry.space_group_name_H-M   'P 1'
#
loop_
_entity.id
_entity.type
_entity.pdbx_description
1 polymer ?
#
loop_
_entity_poly.entity_id
_entity_poly.type
_entity_poly.pdbx_seq_one_letter_code
_entity_poly.pdbx_strand_id
1 'polypeptide(L)'
;MRSKVLSLLLVLVLLLATFSTALAQAEPFCGDLDEADCALLTTATENMMDVASYTAGAEYSAQLIGLPGLPLSEASVNVMVGGAFAYDDAALAAAQQLGMATSQEDIAALMSDSPELFVDFYNGWSFDAQIDVVVSEELAAALSADAGVAIPTELAVPLILKDGILYVDVTELAPLMEGGAGMEG
;
A
#
# COMPACT_ATOMS: atom_id res chain seq x y z
N MET A 1 -24.69 7.13 2.47
CA MET A 1 -24.11 5.96 3.15
C MET A 1 -22.93 5.40 2.39
N ARG A 2 -23.10 4.53 1.36
CA ARG A 2 -21.97 3.94 0.61
C ARG A 2 -20.94 4.96 0.13
N SER A 3 -21.39 6.08 -0.44
CA SER A 3 -20.48 7.04 -1.09
C SER A 3 -19.43 7.68 -0.18
N LYS A 4 -19.72 7.99 1.10
CA LYS A 4 -18.79 8.75 1.95
C LYS A 4 -17.68 7.86 2.53
N VAL A 5 -18.07 6.69 3.05
CA VAL A 5 -17.12 5.66 3.50
C VAL A 5 -16.35 5.08 2.31
N LEU A 6 -16.98 4.91 1.13
CA LEU A 6 -16.23 4.57 -0.09
C LEU A 6 -15.23 5.66 -0.46
N SER A 7 -15.57 6.94 -0.35
CA SER A 7 -14.62 8.02 -0.67
C SER A 7 -13.42 8.02 0.27
N LEU A 8 -13.62 7.79 1.57
CA LEU A 8 -12.52 7.65 2.52
C LEU A 8 -11.68 6.40 2.23
N LEU A 9 -12.32 5.25 1.98
CA LEU A 9 -11.65 4.02 1.60
C LEU A 9 -10.90 4.15 0.28
N LEU A 10 -11.44 4.90 -0.69
CA LEU A 10 -10.78 5.18 -1.96
C LEU A 10 -9.53 6.04 -1.74
N VAL A 11 -9.59 7.06 -0.88
CA VAL A 11 -8.42 7.87 -0.51
C VAL A 11 -7.38 7.01 0.20
N LEU A 12 -7.80 6.13 1.12
CA LEU A 12 -6.91 5.17 1.78
C LEU A 12 -6.26 4.21 0.76
N VAL A 13 -7.02 3.65 -0.18
CA VAL A 13 -6.50 2.79 -1.25
C VAL A 13 -5.53 3.54 -2.16
N LEU A 14 -5.82 4.80 -2.49
CA LEU A 14 -4.92 5.64 -3.28
C LEU A 14 -3.61 5.96 -2.54
N LEU A 15 -3.67 6.18 -1.21
CA LEU A 15 -2.48 6.36 -0.38
C LEU A 15 -1.66 5.06 -0.29
N LEU A 16 -2.32 3.92 -0.11
CA LEU A 16 -1.67 2.61 -0.10
C LEU A 16 -1.06 2.24 -1.45
N ALA A 17 -1.65 2.68 -2.57
CA ALA A 17 -1.08 2.50 -3.91
C ALA A 17 0.24 3.28 -4.12
N THR A 18 0.54 4.28 -3.27
CA THR A 18 1.85 4.96 -3.27
C THR A 18 2.90 4.24 -2.45
N PHE A 19 2.53 3.18 -1.71
CA PHE A 19 3.46 2.30 -1.03
C PHE A 19 4.09 1.33 -2.04
N SER A 20 4.74 1.88 -3.06
CA SER A 20 5.62 1.11 -3.92
C SER A 20 6.97 0.97 -3.22
N THR A 21 7.58 -0.20 -3.29
CA THR A 21 9.03 -0.30 -3.14
C THR A 21 9.67 0.76 -4.01
N ALA A 22 10.55 1.57 -3.44
CA ALA A 22 11.50 2.34 -4.24
C ALA A 22 12.42 1.34 -4.95
N LEU A 23 11.91 0.68 -5.99
CA LEU A 23 12.73 0.01 -6.98
C LEU A 23 13.64 1.11 -7.50
N ALA A 24 14.95 0.87 -7.40
CA ALA A 24 15.99 1.84 -7.67
C ALA A 24 15.69 2.60 -8.99
N GLN A 25 15.92 3.91 -8.96
CA GLN A 25 15.79 4.79 -10.11
C GLN A 25 16.52 4.18 -11.33
N ALA A 26 15.92 4.30 -12.52
CA ALA A 26 16.57 3.88 -13.75
C ALA A 26 17.89 4.67 -13.95
N GLU A 27 18.98 3.92 -14.15
CA GLU A 27 20.40 4.33 -14.24
C GLU A 27 20.91 5.29 -13.14
N PRO A 28 22.04 4.98 -12.47
CA PRO A 28 22.58 5.87 -11.46
C PRO A 28 23.02 7.21 -12.09
N PHE A 29 22.53 8.32 -11.55
CA PHE A 29 23.00 9.65 -11.94
C PHE A 29 24.41 9.89 -11.37
N CYS A 30 25.43 9.80 -12.22
CA CYS A 30 26.83 9.96 -11.77
C CYS A 30 27.33 11.41 -11.69
N GLY A 31 26.66 12.38 -12.32
CA GLY A 31 27.04 13.81 -12.24
C GLY A 31 28.53 14.08 -12.53
N ASP A 32 29.21 14.73 -11.58
CA ASP A 32 30.64 15.08 -11.64
C ASP A 32 31.56 14.04 -10.96
N LEU A 33 31.04 12.84 -10.62
CA LEU A 33 31.84 11.78 -10.02
C LEU A 33 32.89 11.26 -11.00
N ASP A 34 34.01 10.80 -10.46
CA ASP A 34 35.00 10.09 -11.28
C ASP A 34 34.49 8.70 -11.69
N GLU A 35 35.18 8.09 -12.66
CA GLU A 35 34.77 6.81 -13.23
C GLU A 35 34.73 5.68 -12.19
N ALA A 36 35.60 5.73 -11.18
CA ALA A 36 35.64 4.73 -10.13
C ALA A 36 34.42 4.85 -9.21
N ASP A 37 34.05 6.07 -8.82
CA ASP A 37 32.89 6.32 -7.97
C ASP A 37 31.56 6.06 -8.71
N CYS A 38 31.48 6.39 -10.01
CA CYS A 38 30.32 6.04 -10.84
C CYS A 38 30.17 4.52 -11.00
N ALA A 39 31.27 3.77 -11.12
CA ALA A 39 31.23 2.31 -11.16
C ALA A 39 30.73 1.71 -9.83
N LEU A 40 31.05 2.31 -8.69
CA LEU A 40 30.51 1.89 -7.39
C LEU A 40 28.98 2.09 -7.31
N LEU A 41 28.45 3.21 -7.80
CA LEU A 41 27.00 3.44 -7.84
C LEU A 41 26.27 2.47 -8.77
N THR A 42 26.89 2.13 -9.90
CA THR A 42 26.37 1.13 -10.83
C THR A 42 26.31 -0.24 -10.16
N THR A 43 27.42 -0.67 -9.55
CA THR A 43 27.50 -1.94 -8.82
C THR A 43 26.51 -1.99 -7.64
N ALA A 44 26.33 -0.87 -6.92
CA ALA A 44 25.36 -0.79 -5.85
C ALA A 44 23.91 -0.90 -6.37
N THR A 45 23.61 -0.30 -7.52
CA THR A 45 22.30 -0.41 -8.18
C THR A 45 22.03 -1.83 -8.63
N GLU A 46 23.02 -2.50 -9.23
CA GLU A 46 22.94 -3.92 -9.60
C GLU A 46 22.70 -4.80 -8.37
N ASN A 47 23.46 -4.61 -7.29
CA ASN A 47 23.27 -5.36 -6.05
C ASN A 47 21.90 -5.13 -5.40
N MET A 48 21.30 -3.93 -5.58
CA MET A 48 19.95 -3.64 -5.07
C MET A 48 18.87 -4.44 -5.81
N MET A 49 19.11 -4.88 -7.04
CA MET A 49 18.18 -5.72 -7.81
C MET A 49 18.10 -7.16 -7.27
N ASP A 50 19.07 -7.57 -6.46
CA ASP A 50 19.16 -8.89 -5.85
C ASP A 50 18.70 -8.91 -4.38
N VAL A 51 18.16 -7.80 -3.87
CA VAL A 51 17.70 -7.71 -2.47
C VAL A 51 16.43 -8.54 -2.29
N ALA A 52 16.60 -9.74 -1.73
CA ALA A 52 15.52 -10.68 -1.46
C ALA A 52 14.63 -10.29 -0.27
N SER A 53 15.07 -9.40 0.62
CA SER A 53 14.27 -9.01 1.78
C SER A 53 14.62 -7.63 2.31
N TYR A 54 13.63 -6.90 2.79
CA TYR A 54 13.80 -5.57 3.39
C TYR A 54 12.69 -5.29 4.42
N THR A 55 12.91 -4.28 5.25
CA THR A 55 11.84 -3.65 6.03
C THR A 55 11.55 -2.29 5.46
N ALA A 56 10.28 -1.91 5.43
CA ALA A 56 9.87 -0.57 5.00
C ALA A 56 8.81 -0.02 5.93
N GLY A 57 8.79 1.30 6.01
CA GLY A 57 7.74 2.05 6.68
C GLY A 57 7.46 3.32 5.90
N ALA A 58 6.20 3.74 5.89
CA ALA A 58 5.78 5.03 5.39
C ALA A 58 4.70 5.61 6.29
N GLU A 59 4.68 6.93 6.35
CA GLU A 59 3.70 7.71 7.08
C GLU A 59 3.07 8.69 6.10
N TYR A 60 1.75 8.69 6.04
CA TYR A 60 0.95 9.58 5.23
C TYR A 60 0.09 10.43 6.14
N SER A 61 0.31 11.75 6.11
CA SER A 61 -0.54 12.71 6.81
C SER A 61 -1.40 13.46 5.81
N ALA A 62 -2.72 13.38 5.98
CA ALA A 62 -3.70 14.09 5.18
C ALA A 62 -4.52 15.06 6.04
N GLN A 63 -4.72 16.28 5.53
CA GLN A 63 -5.74 17.20 6.04
C GLN A 63 -6.91 17.22 5.07
N LEU A 64 -8.10 17.01 5.60
CA LEU A 64 -9.36 17.01 4.89
C LEU A 64 -10.08 18.32 5.21
N ILE A 65 -10.32 19.16 4.20
CA ILE A 65 -10.96 20.47 4.37
C ILE A 65 -12.29 20.48 3.62
N GLY A 66 -13.34 20.98 4.27
CA GLY A 66 -14.66 21.16 3.64
C GLY A 66 -15.35 19.86 3.25
N LEU A 67 -15.27 18.82 4.09
CA LEU A 67 -15.90 17.52 3.85
C LEU A 67 -17.43 17.65 3.66
N PRO A 68 -17.96 17.38 2.44
CA PRO A 68 -19.37 17.60 2.17
C PRO A 68 -20.27 16.70 3.03
N GLY A 69 -21.22 17.31 3.73
CA GLY A 69 -22.22 16.58 4.52
C GLY A 69 -21.70 16.04 5.86
N LEU A 70 -20.57 16.55 6.37
CA LEU A 70 -20.17 16.46 7.77
C LEU A 70 -20.06 17.88 8.34
N PRO A 71 -20.43 18.12 9.61
CA PRO A 71 -20.37 19.44 10.24
C PRO A 71 -18.94 19.80 10.67
N LEU A 72 -17.95 19.56 9.82
CA LEU A 72 -16.53 19.77 10.10
C LEU A 72 -15.92 20.72 9.07
N SER A 73 -15.20 21.74 9.54
CA SER A 73 -14.43 22.63 8.67
C SER A 73 -13.13 21.98 8.21
N GLU A 74 -12.49 21.23 9.10
CA GLU A 74 -11.24 20.50 8.86
C GLU A 74 -11.24 19.17 9.64
N ALA A 75 -10.45 18.21 9.17
CA ALA A 75 -10.17 16.96 9.85
C ALA A 75 -8.78 16.44 9.43
N SER A 76 -8.17 15.58 10.24
CA SER A 76 -6.90 14.94 9.91
C SER A 76 -7.04 13.43 9.87
N VAL A 77 -6.24 12.82 8.99
CA VAL A 77 -6.06 11.38 8.88
C VAL A 77 -4.56 11.11 8.74
N ASN A 78 -4.02 10.27 9.61
CA ASN A 78 -2.67 9.73 9.48
C ASN A 78 -2.77 8.24 9.17
N VAL A 79 -1.99 7.78 8.20
CA VAL A 79 -1.89 6.37 7.84
C VAL A 79 -0.43 6.00 7.93
N MET A 80 -0.12 5.05 8.81
CA MET A 80 1.20 4.45 8.91
C MET A 80 1.12 3.05 8.33
N VAL A 81 2.12 2.70 7.53
CA VAL A 81 2.27 1.36 6.97
C VAL A 81 3.68 0.92 7.27
N GLY A 82 3.84 -0.23 7.90
CA GLY A 82 5.15 -0.78 8.23
C GLY A 82 5.15 -2.28 8.06
N GLY A 83 6.28 -2.85 7.61
CA GLY A 83 6.37 -4.29 7.47
C GLY A 83 7.74 -4.81 7.10
N ALA A 84 7.86 -6.12 7.21
CA ALA A 84 8.95 -6.90 6.64
C ALA A 84 8.45 -7.58 5.35
N PHE A 85 9.29 -7.55 4.33
CA PHE A 85 8.97 -8.04 3.00
C PHE A 85 10.09 -8.96 2.54
N ALA A 86 9.71 -10.04 1.87
CA ALA A 86 10.66 -10.97 1.27
C ALA A 86 10.15 -11.54 -0.05
N TYR A 87 11.08 -11.84 -0.94
CA TYR A 87 10.88 -12.46 -2.24
C TYR A 87 11.74 -13.72 -2.30
N ASP A 88 11.18 -14.81 -2.82
CA ASP A 88 11.99 -15.93 -3.26
C ASP A 88 12.65 -15.67 -4.63
N ASP A 89 13.47 -16.61 -5.09
CA ASP A 89 14.21 -16.48 -6.35
C ASP A 89 13.28 -16.31 -7.57
N ALA A 90 12.11 -16.96 -7.56
CA ALA A 90 11.15 -16.87 -8.66
C ALA A 90 10.46 -15.50 -8.68
N ALA A 91 10.07 -14.99 -7.51
CA ALA A 91 9.49 -13.67 -7.36
C ALA A 91 10.48 -12.55 -7.67
N LEU A 92 11.77 -12.68 -7.32
CA LEU A 92 12.80 -11.72 -7.73
C LEU A 92 12.95 -11.68 -9.26
N ALA A 93 13.06 -12.85 -9.89
CA ALA A 93 13.17 -12.93 -11.34
C ALA A 93 11.93 -12.37 -12.06
N ALA A 94 10.73 -12.61 -11.51
CA ALA A 94 9.49 -12.05 -12.02
C ALA A 94 9.42 -10.53 -11.81
N ALA A 95 9.81 -10.02 -10.63
CA ALA A 95 9.85 -8.60 -10.32
C ALA A 95 10.78 -7.83 -11.26
N GLN A 96 11.95 -8.39 -11.58
CA GLN A 96 12.88 -7.82 -12.55
C GLN A 96 12.25 -7.71 -13.94
N GLN A 97 11.54 -8.75 -14.40
CA GLN A 97 10.87 -8.72 -15.70
C GLN A 97 9.70 -7.74 -15.73
N LEU A 98 8.90 -7.70 -14.67
CA LEU A 98 7.80 -6.74 -14.52
C LEU A 98 8.31 -5.30 -14.45
N GLY A 99 9.46 -5.08 -13.81
CA GLY A 99 10.11 -3.77 -13.71
C GLY A 99 10.61 -3.19 -15.04
N MET A 100 10.73 -4.02 -16.10
CA MET A 100 11.05 -3.55 -17.45
C MET A 100 9.84 -2.97 -18.19
N ALA A 101 8.62 -3.24 -17.73
CA ALA A 101 7.42 -2.68 -18.32
C ALA A 101 7.29 -1.20 -17.95
N THR A 102 7.31 -0.33 -18.96
CA THR A 102 7.30 1.13 -18.75
C THR A 102 5.95 1.76 -19.09
N SER A 103 5.06 1.00 -19.72
CA SER A 103 3.72 1.44 -20.13
C SER A 103 2.62 0.47 -19.69
N GLN A 104 1.38 0.95 -19.73
CA GLN A 104 0.21 0.12 -19.45
C GLN A 104 0.02 -0.96 -20.52
N GLU A 105 0.35 -0.66 -21.78
CA GLU A 105 0.33 -1.62 -22.88
C GLU A 105 1.33 -2.76 -22.65
N ASP A 106 2.53 -2.45 -22.13
CA ASP A 106 3.54 -3.48 -21.80
C ASP A 106 3.03 -4.43 -20.72
N ILE A 107 2.42 -3.89 -19.65
CA ILE A 107 1.82 -4.69 -18.58
C ILE A 107 0.67 -5.55 -19.12
N ALA A 108 -0.17 -5.00 -20.00
CA ALA A 108 -1.26 -5.74 -20.62
C ALA A 108 -0.76 -6.88 -21.52
N ALA A 109 0.32 -6.64 -22.27
CA ALA A 109 0.97 -7.67 -23.08
C ALA A 109 1.57 -8.77 -22.19
N LEU A 110 2.28 -8.41 -21.11
CA LEU A 110 2.83 -9.38 -20.16
C LEU A 110 1.74 -10.23 -19.51
N MET A 111 0.59 -9.66 -19.15
CA MET A 111 -0.54 -10.42 -18.60
C MET A 111 -1.12 -11.43 -19.60
N SER A 112 -1.10 -11.10 -20.89
CA SER A 112 -1.59 -11.99 -21.96
C SER A 112 -0.59 -13.09 -22.28
N ASP A 113 0.68 -12.71 -22.44
CA ASP A 113 1.70 -13.56 -23.05
C ASP A 113 2.48 -14.37 -22.02
N SER A 114 2.55 -13.89 -20.77
CA SER A 114 3.31 -14.49 -19.68
C SER A 114 2.55 -14.37 -18.33
N PRO A 115 1.32 -14.89 -18.20
CA PRO A 115 0.54 -14.79 -16.96
C PRO A 115 1.24 -15.44 -15.76
N GLU A 116 2.05 -16.47 -15.99
CA GLU A 116 2.91 -17.11 -15.00
C GLU A 116 3.84 -16.13 -14.27
N LEU A 117 4.30 -15.04 -14.90
CA LEU A 117 5.13 -14.03 -14.22
C LEU A 117 4.41 -13.40 -13.03
N PHE A 118 3.10 -13.14 -13.16
CA PHE A 118 2.30 -12.55 -12.09
C PHE A 118 2.03 -13.58 -10.98
N VAL A 119 1.87 -14.85 -11.36
CA VAL A 119 1.67 -15.95 -10.42
C VAL A 119 2.95 -16.22 -9.62
N ASP A 120 4.10 -16.28 -10.28
CA ASP A 120 5.40 -16.49 -9.66
C ASP A 120 5.76 -15.32 -8.73
N PHE A 121 5.55 -14.09 -9.19
CA PHE A 121 5.70 -12.91 -8.33
C PHE A 121 4.83 -12.98 -7.09
N TYR A 122 3.53 -13.25 -7.25
CA TYR A 122 2.59 -13.25 -6.14
C TYR A 122 2.82 -14.41 -5.15
N ASN A 123 3.15 -15.60 -5.65
CA ASN A 123 3.37 -16.78 -4.81
C ASN A 123 4.70 -16.72 -4.05
N GLY A 124 5.74 -16.14 -4.67
CA GLY A 124 7.06 -15.99 -4.06
C GLY A 124 7.23 -14.71 -3.24
N TRP A 125 6.25 -13.79 -3.30
CA TRP A 125 6.20 -12.62 -2.43
C TRP A 125 5.58 -12.97 -1.08
N SER A 126 6.24 -12.53 -0.02
CA SER A 126 5.74 -12.62 1.34
C SER A 126 5.92 -11.30 2.07
N PHE A 127 4.98 -11.00 2.96
CA PHE A 127 5.13 -9.89 3.88
C PHE A 127 4.41 -10.15 5.19
N ASP A 128 4.92 -9.51 6.23
CA ASP A 128 4.26 -9.33 7.52
C ASP A 128 4.23 -7.81 7.76
N ALA A 129 3.04 -7.24 7.65
CA ALA A 129 2.83 -5.80 7.61
C ALA A 129 1.66 -5.39 8.50
N GLN A 130 1.67 -4.14 8.92
CA GLN A 130 0.59 -3.50 9.66
C GLN A 130 0.25 -2.17 9.01
N ILE A 131 -1.04 -1.91 8.89
CA ILE A 131 -1.59 -0.60 8.54
C ILE A 131 -2.23 -0.02 9.79
N ASP A 132 -1.72 1.11 10.26
CA ASP A 132 -2.33 1.89 11.34
C ASP A 132 -3.00 3.13 10.77
N VAL A 133 -4.26 3.35 11.10
CA VAL A 133 -5.01 4.53 10.71
C VAL A 133 -5.40 5.29 11.96
N VAL A 134 -4.99 6.56 12.03
CA VAL A 134 -5.36 7.49 13.09
C VAL A 134 -6.17 8.62 12.49
N VAL A 135 -7.40 8.81 12.95
CA VAL A 135 -8.27 9.91 12.54
C VAL A 135 -8.49 10.88 13.70
N SER A 136 -8.77 12.16 13.41
CA SER A 136 -9.11 13.11 14.46
C SER A 136 -10.39 12.70 15.21
N GLU A 137 -10.46 13.02 16.52
CA GLU A 137 -11.64 12.75 17.36
C GLU A 137 -12.93 13.33 16.74
N GLU A 138 -12.84 14.54 16.19
CA GLU A 138 -13.97 15.22 15.55
C GLU A 138 -14.44 14.44 14.31
N LEU A 139 -13.52 13.88 13.52
CA LEU A 139 -13.85 13.06 12.37
C LEU A 139 -14.46 11.73 12.79
N ALA A 140 -13.88 11.04 13.77
CA ALA A 140 -14.43 9.80 14.31
C ALA A 140 -15.85 10.02 14.86
N ALA A 141 -16.07 11.09 15.62
CA ALA A 141 -17.37 11.43 16.18
C ALA A 141 -18.40 11.78 15.10
N ALA A 142 -18.02 12.58 14.10
CA ALA A 142 -18.90 12.94 12.99
C ALA A 142 -19.26 11.72 12.13
N LEU A 143 -18.29 10.86 11.85
CA LEU A 143 -18.52 9.61 11.12
C LEU A 143 -19.38 8.64 11.96
N SER A 144 -19.16 8.54 13.27
CA SER A 144 -19.96 7.68 14.16
C SER A 144 -21.42 8.12 14.21
N ALA A 145 -21.65 9.43 14.30
CA ALA A 145 -22.99 10.02 14.29
C ALA A 145 -23.70 9.80 12.94
N ASP A 146 -22.98 9.85 11.82
CA ASP A 146 -23.51 9.58 10.48
C ASP A 146 -23.75 8.07 10.24
N ALA A 147 -22.89 7.20 10.78
CA ALA A 147 -22.92 5.75 10.57
C ALA A 147 -23.82 4.98 11.55
N GLY A 148 -24.19 5.58 12.69
CA GLY A 148 -24.97 4.91 13.73
C GLY A 148 -24.20 3.82 14.50
N VAL A 149 -22.90 3.70 14.26
CA VAL A 149 -21.97 2.80 14.95
C VAL A 149 -20.76 3.59 15.43
N ALA A 150 -20.16 3.17 16.54
CA ALA A 150 -18.96 3.80 17.05
C ALA A 150 -17.78 3.49 16.10
N ILE A 151 -17.17 4.53 15.55
CA ILE A 151 -15.94 4.48 14.76
C ILE A 151 -14.79 4.88 15.68
N PRO A 152 -13.76 4.01 15.84
CA PRO A 152 -12.63 4.33 16.68
C PRO A 152 -11.75 5.41 16.03
N THR A 153 -11.00 6.14 16.86
CA THR A 153 -10.00 7.12 16.40
C THR A 153 -8.73 6.46 15.87
N GLU A 154 -8.50 5.21 16.26
CA GLU A 154 -7.35 4.39 15.87
C GLU A 154 -7.85 3.04 15.37
N LEU A 155 -7.23 2.54 14.32
CA LEU A 155 -7.50 1.23 13.74
C LEU A 155 -6.17 0.61 13.33
N ALA A 156 -5.92 -0.60 13.78
CA ALA A 156 -4.78 -1.40 13.33
C ALA A 156 -5.27 -2.57 12.48
N VAL A 157 -4.68 -2.74 11.30
CA VAL A 157 -4.97 -3.85 10.39
C VAL A 157 -3.67 -4.61 10.12
N PRO A 158 -3.39 -5.68 10.87
CA PRO A 158 -2.34 -6.64 10.54
C PRO A 158 -2.65 -7.40 9.23
N LEU A 159 -1.63 -7.55 8.39
CA LEU A 159 -1.69 -8.30 7.13
C LEU A 159 -0.49 -9.22 7.01
N ILE A 160 -0.74 -10.46 6.60
CA ILE A 160 0.32 -11.43 6.28
C ILE A 160 0.05 -11.97 4.88
N LEU A 161 1.01 -11.81 3.96
CA LEU A 161 1.04 -12.59 2.72
C LEU A 161 2.06 -13.69 2.88
N LYS A 162 1.62 -14.94 2.72
CA LYS A 162 2.50 -16.10 2.78
C LYS A 162 2.00 -17.18 1.84
N ASP A 163 2.91 -17.72 1.03
CA ASP A 163 2.63 -18.80 0.08
C ASP A 163 1.45 -18.46 -0.88
N GLY A 164 1.39 -17.19 -1.33
CA GLY A 164 0.29 -16.69 -2.18
C GLY A 164 -1.07 -16.57 -1.46
N ILE A 165 -1.11 -16.63 -0.13
CA ILE A 165 -2.35 -16.45 0.64
C ILE A 165 -2.24 -15.19 1.49
N LEU A 166 -3.15 -14.25 1.24
CA LEU A 166 -3.29 -13.03 2.03
C LEU A 166 -4.23 -13.26 3.21
N TYR A 167 -3.69 -13.14 4.41
CA TYR A 167 -4.41 -13.10 5.66
C TYR A 167 -4.55 -11.64 6.11
N VAL A 168 -5.77 -11.25 6.47
CA VAL A 168 -6.06 -9.92 6.99
C VAL A 168 -6.83 -10.09 8.29
N ASP A 169 -6.31 -9.52 9.39
CA ASP A 169 -7.08 -9.47 10.63
C ASP A 169 -8.10 -8.34 10.54
N VAL A 170 -9.37 -8.73 10.43
CA VAL A 170 -10.51 -7.81 10.32
C VAL A 170 -11.27 -7.68 11.63
N THR A 171 -10.72 -8.15 12.76
CA THR A 171 -11.42 -8.15 14.06
C THR A 171 -11.88 -6.75 14.46
N GLU A 172 -11.04 -5.73 14.28
CA GLU A 172 -11.41 -4.33 14.57
C GLU A 172 -12.34 -3.71 13.52
N LEU A 173 -12.33 -4.26 12.30
CA LEU A 173 -13.17 -3.81 11.18
C LEU A 173 -14.56 -4.45 11.17
N ALA A 174 -14.71 -5.64 11.75
CA ALA A 174 -15.94 -6.43 11.70
C ALA A 174 -17.17 -5.65 12.21
N PRO A 175 -17.12 -4.89 13.32
CA PRO A 175 -18.26 -4.09 13.76
C PRO A 175 -18.69 -3.01 12.75
N LEU A 176 -17.73 -2.46 12.01
CA LEU A 176 -17.98 -1.45 10.96
C LEU A 176 -18.60 -2.08 9.71
N MET A 177 -18.24 -3.34 9.41
CA MET A 177 -18.79 -4.10 8.28
C MET A 177 -20.20 -4.62 8.58
N GLU A 178 -20.43 -5.14 9.79
CA GLU A 178 -21.72 -5.67 10.24
C GLU A 178 -22.76 -4.57 10.46
N GLY A 179 -22.33 -3.40 10.96
CA GLY A 179 -23.18 -2.21 11.07
C GLY A 179 -23.76 -1.73 9.74
N GLY A 180 -23.14 -2.08 8.61
CA GLY A 180 -23.63 -1.78 7.26
C GLY A 180 -24.72 -2.73 6.75
N ALA A 181 -24.85 -3.93 7.31
CA ALA A 181 -25.83 -4.94 6.88
C ALA A 181 -27.24 -4.69 7.44
N GLY A 182 -27.38 -3.87 8.48
CA GLY A 182 -28.66 -3.55 9.13
C GLY A 182 -29.49 -2.44 8.46
N MET A 183 -29.05 -1.89 7.32
CA MET A 183 -29.72 -0.79 6.62
C MET A 183 -30.24 -1.16 5.24
N GLU A 184 -30.54 -2.45 5.02
CA GLU A 184 -31.53 -2.86 4.02
C GLU A 184 -32.92 -2.78 4.65
N GLY A 185 -33.46 -1.56 4.74
CA GLY A 185 -34.80 -1.29 5.29
C GLY A 185 -35.22 0.16 5.11
#